data_AF-A0A951DFH1-F1
#
_entry.id   AF-A0A951DFH1-F1
#
_cell.length_a   1.000
_cell.length_b   1.000
_cell.length_c   1.000
_cell.angle_alpha   90.00
_cell.angle_beta   90.00
_cell.angle_gamma   90.00
#
_symmetry.space_group_name_H-M   'P 1'
#
loop_
_entity.id
_entity.type
_entity.pdbx_description
1 polymer ?
#
loop_
_entity_poly.entity_id
_entity_poly.type
_entity_poly.pdbx_seq_one_letter_code
_entity_poly.pdbx_strand_id
1 'polypeptide(L)'
;MGIGLAAVLAVGGWSAYRTQAAPAGAAFPSAAAHVNGIFARRIVEKLGLSDDQVVALKKVRNAEKDTVIAKLSELHQARKQLRSTIQSEKYDEAAVRSASRKVAAVESDLAVERAKIYAKVAPVLTDAQRAKIRDFEASADQNVEWLLKNIGSHPALND
;
A
#
# COMPACT_ATOMS: atom_id res chain seq x y z
N MET A 1 12.67 -11.42 -9.51
CA MET A 1 11.47 -11.49 -8.64
C MET A 1 11.77 -10.76 -7.35
N GLY A 2 11.38 -9.49 -7.26
CA GLY A 2 11.72 -8.64 -6.11
C GLY A 2 10.68 -7.55 -5.93
N ILE A 3 9.47 -7.92 -5.50
CA ILE A 3 8.53 -6.93 -4.98
C ILE A 3 8.96 -6.68 -3.53
N GLY A 4 9.80 -5.67 -3.38
CA GLY A 4 10.25 -5.16 -2.08
C GLY A 4 9.05 -4.74 -1.23
N LEU A 5 9.13 -5.04 0.05
CA LEU A 5 8.10 -4.83 1.08
C LEU A 5 7.77 -3.34 1.36
N ALA A 6 8.40 -2.40 0.65
CA ALA A 6 8.04 -0.98 0.68
C ALA A 6 6.87 -0.63 -0.27
N ALA A 7 6.42 -1.53 -1.13
CA ALA A 7 5.36 -1.24 -2.10
C ALA A 7 3.92 -1.32 -1.55
N VAL A 8 3.69 -1.66 -0.28
CA VAL A 8 2.30 -1.74 0.26
C VAL A 8 1.78 -0.38 0.73
N LEU A 9 2.64 0.60 0.94
CA LEU A 9 2.24 1.94 1.37
C LEU A 9 2.41 3.02 0.28
N ALA A 10 3.01 2.68 -0.87
CA ALA A 10 3.28 3.62 -1.96
C ALA A 10 2.55 3.28 -3.28
N VAL A 11 1.34 2.68 -3.25
CA VAL A 11 0.56 2.48 -4.49
C VAL A 11 -0.16 3.77 -4.85
N GLY A 12 0.58 4.78 -5.28
CA GLY A 12 0.14 5.79 -6.24
C GLY A 12 0.70 5.39 -7.61
N GLY A 13 -0.17 5.12 -8.58
CA GLY A 13 0.25 5.01 -9.99
C GLY A 13 0.53 3.60 -10.53
N TRP A 14 -0.56 2.88 -10.88
CA TRP A 14 -0.81 2.19 -12.17
C TRP A 14 -1.87 1.12 -11.95
N SER A 15 -3.13 1.42 -12.30
CA SER A 15 -4.23 0.47 -12.23
C SER A 15 -4.37 -0.26 -13.56
N ALA A 16 -3.70 -1.39 -13.71
CA ALA A 16 -4.08 -2.43 -14.68
C ALA A 16 -4.51 -3.69 -13.92
N TYR A 17 -5.65 -3.60 -13.24
CA TYR A 17 -6.42 -4.81 -12.93
C TYR A 17 -7.65 -4.80 -13.83
N ARG A 18 -7.61 -5.68 -14.84
CA ARG A 18 -8.82 -6.22 -15.47
C ARG A 18 -9.62 -6.89 -14.36
N THR A 19 -10.63 -6.22 -13.82
CA THR A 19 -11.67 -6.89 -13.04
C THR A 19 -12.72 -7.37 -14.01
N GLN A 20 -12.62 -8.63 -14.42
CA GLN A 20 -13.78 -9.36 -14.93
C GLN A 20 -14.77 -9.46 -13.76
N ALA A 21 -15.99 -8.97 -13.95
CA ALA A 21 -17.02 -8.92 -12.92
C ALA A 21 -17.30 -10.34 -12.40
N ALA A 22 -16.93 -10.63 -11.15
CA ALA A 22 -17.45 -11.77 -10.42
C ALA A 22 -18.83 -11.40 -9.84
N PRO A 23 -19.82 -12.30 -9.90
CA PRO A 23 -21.16 -12.00 -9.42
C PRO A 23 -21.15 -11.77 -7.90
N ALA A 24 -22.02 -10.85 -7.47
CA ALA A 24 -22.27 -10.56 -6.07
C ALA A 24 -22.71 -11.83 -5.34
N GLY A 25 -21.88 -12.35 -4.42
CA GLY A 25 -22.24 -13.47 -3.55
C GLY A 25 -21.14 -14.47 -3.19
N ALA A 26 -19.95 -14.42 -3.79
CA ALA A 26 -18.87 -15.37 -3.46
C ALA A 26 -17.98 -14.83 -2.32
N ALA A 27 -18.00 -15.51 -1.18
CA ALA A 27 -17.23 -15.22 0.02
C ALA A 27 -15.71 -15.21 -0.22
N PHE A 28 -15.01 -14.13 0.18
CA PHE A 28 -13.55 -14.14 0.33
C PHE A 28 -13.00 -13.67 1.71
N PRO A 29 -13.56 -14.09 2.87
CA PRO A 29 -12.84 -13.92 4.14
C PRO A 29 -11.56 -14.78 4.24
N SER A 30 -11.58 -15.98 3.64
CA SER A 30 -10.54 -17.01 3.82
C SER A 30 -9.27 -16.74 2.99
N ALA A 31 -9.40 -16.33 1.72
CA ALA A 31 -8.27 -16.01 0.86
C ALA A 31 -7.49 -14.78 1.39
N ALA A 32 -8.20 -13.73 1.80
CA ALA A 32 -7.58 -12.53 2.39
C ALA A 32 -6.87 -12.83 3.72
N ALA A 33 -7.45 -13.70 4.56
CA ALA A 33 -6.81 -14.13 5.80
C ALA A 33 -5.54 -14.96 5.55
N HIS A 34 -5.55 -15.85 4.55
CA HIS A 34 -4.39 -16.68 4.21
C HIS A 34 -3.24 -15.84 3.64
N VAL A 35 -3.55 -14.91 2.73
CA VAL A 35 -2.57 -13.97 2.17
C VAL A 35 -1.97 -13.08 3.26
N ASN A 36 -2.80 -12.53 4.17
CA ASN A 36 -2.32 -11.75 5.31
C ASN A 36 -1.40 -12.57 6.24
N GLY A 37 -1.69 -13.86 6.45
CA GLY A 37 -0.84 -14.75 7.24
C GLY A 37 0.54 -14.98 6.62
N ILE A 38 0.60 -15.17 5.30
CA ILE A 38 1.86 -15.35 4.56
C ILE A 38 2.71 -14.08 4.61
N PHE A 39 2.09 -12.91 4.42
CA PHE A 39 2.81 -11.62 4.50
C PHE A 39 3.35 -11.35 5.90
N ALA A 40 2.56 -11.61 6.95
CA ALA A 40 3.00 -11.44 8.32
C ALA A 40 4.20 -12.34 8.65
N ARG A 41 4.16 -13.62 8.25
CA ARG A 41 5.27 -14.57 8.47
C ARG A 41 6.55 -14.09 7.79
N ARG A 42 6.48 -13.62 6.54
CA ARG A 42 7.65 -13.08 5.83
C ARG A 42 8.26 -11.86 6.51
N ILE A 43 7.46 -10.98 7.10
CA ILE A 43 7.97 -9.80 7.82
C ILE A 43 8.71 -10.23 9.09
N VAL A 44 8.13 -11.17 9.85
CA VAL A 44 8.75 -11.75 11.05
C VAL A 44 10.11 -12.36 10.70
N GLU A 45 10.18 -13.18 9.65
CA GLU A 45 11.42 -13.83 9.20
C GLU A 45 12.46 -12.80 8.71
N LYS A 46 12.07 -11.85 7.85
CA LYS A 46 13.00 -10.87 7.27
C LYS A 46 13.60 -9.93 8.32
N LEU A 47 12.77 -9.46 9.26
CA LEU A 47 13.25 -8.59 10.32
C LEU A 47 13.94 -9.39 11.44
N GLY A 48 13.62 -10.67 11.60
CA GLY A 48 14.11 -11.51 12.69
C GLY A 48 13.49 -11.07 14.01
N LEU A 49 12.15 -10.99 14.05
CA LEU A 49 11.41 -10.55 15.23
C LEU A 49 11.35 -11.69 16.27
N SER A 50 11.54 -11.35 17.54
CA SER A 50 11.27 -12.29 18.64
C SER A 50 9.77 -12.50 18.87
N ASP A 51 9.41 -13.57 19.57
CA ASP A 51 8.01 -13.85 19.89
C ASP A 51 7.34 -12.71 20.67
N ASP A 52 8.07 -12.12 21.63
CA ASP A 52 7.61 -10.96 22.41
C ASP A 52 7.36 -9.74 21.53
N GLN A 53 8.26 -9.47 20.57
CA GLN A 53 8.08 -8.40 19.59
C GLN A 53 6.85 -8.67 18.72
N VAL A 54 6.65 -9.91 18.26
CA VAL A 54 5.47 -10.29 17.47
C VAL A 54 4.17 -10.07 18.26
N VAL A 55 4.15 -10.42 19.54
CA VAL A 55 2.98 -10.18 20.42
C VAL A 55 2.71 -8.69 20.57
N ALA A 56 3.75 -7.88 20.82
CA ALA A 56 3.61 -6.43 20.95
C ALA A 56 3.09 -5.79 19.64
N LEU A 57 3.64 -6.17 18.49
CA LEU A 57 3.19 -5.65 17.18
C LEU A 57 1.77 -6.10 16.84
N LYS A 58 1.36 -7.31 17.21
CA LYS A 58 -0.04 -7.75 17.07
C LYS A 58 -1.00 -6.87 17.89
N LYS A 59 -0.61 -6.46 19.10
CA LYS A 59 -1.43 -5.54 19.92
C LYS A 59 -1.58 -4.20 19.23
N VAL A 60 -0.49 -3.60 18.74
CA VAL A 60 -0.54 -2.34 17.99
C VAL A 60 -1.43 -2.50 16.76
N ARG A 61 -1.22 -3.53 15.94
CA ARG A 61 -2.05 -3.79 14.75
C ARG A 61 -3.53 -3.91 15.09
N ASN A 62 -3.88 -4.66 16.15
CA ASN A 62 -5.26 -4.86 16.53
C ASN A 62 -5.91 -3.56 17.03
N ALA A 63 -5.17 -2.72 17.75
CA ALA A 63 -5.65 -1.41 18.22
C ALA A 63 -5.93 -0.44 17.06
N GLU A 64 -5.11 -0.46 16.01
CA GLU A 64 -5.23 0.48 14.89
C GLU A 64 -6.04 -0.08 13.71
N LYS A 65 -6.45 -1.35 13.77
CA LYS A 65 -7.03 -2.09 12.64
C LYS A 65 -8.21 -1.36 12.01
N ASP A 66 -9.19 -0.96 12.83
CA ASP A 66 -10.44 -0.41 12.32
C ASP A 66 -10.22 0.99 11.73
N THR A 67 -9.36 1.80 12.35
CA THR A 67 -8.93 3.10 11.82
C THR A 67 -8.26 2.96 10.45
N VAL A 68 -7.35 2.01 10.30
CA VAL A 68 -6.67 1.75 9.03
C VAL A 68 -7.65 1.24 7.97
N ILE A 69 -8.54 0.31 8.32
CA ILE A 69 -9.57 -0.21 7.40
C ILE A 69 -10.47 0.93 6.91
N ALA A 70 -10.93 1.80 7.80
CA ALA A 70 -11.76 2.94 7.44
C ALA A 70 -11.04 3.87 6.45
N LYS A 71 -9.79 4.25 6.72
CA LYS A 71 -9.01 5.13 5.84
C LYS A 71 -8.66 4.47 4.49
N LEU A 72 -8.40 3.17 4.45
CA LEU A 72 -8.19 2.45 3.19
C LEU A 72 -9.47 2.34 2.36
N SER A 73 -10.63 2.15 3.02
CA SER A 73 -11.94 2.19 2.36
C SER A 73 -12.20 3.57 1.75
N GLU A 74 -11.94 4.64 2.50
CA GLU A 74 -12.06 6.03 2.04
C GLU A 74 -11.18 6.28 0.80
N LEU A 75 -9.92 5.86 0.85
CA LEU A 75 -8.99 5.99 -0.28
C LEU A 75 -9.46 5.21 -1.51
N HIS A 76 -9.97 3.99 -1.30
CA HIS A 76 -10.52 3.18 -2.38
C HIS A 76 -11.69 3.89 -3.07
N GLN A 77 -12.63 4.45 -2.31
CA GLN A 77 -13.75 5.19 -2.87
C GLN A 77 -13.30 6.45 -3.60
N ALA A 78 -12.37 7.22 -3.03
CA ALA A 78 -11.83 8.41 -3.69
C ALA A 78 -11.16 8.08 -5.03
N ARG A 79 -10.39 6.99 -5.09
CA ARG A 79 -9.75 6.51 -6.33
C ARG A 79 -10.76 5.98 -7.35
N LYS A 80 -11.79 5.27 -6.89
CA LYS A 80 -12.90 4.81 -7.75
C LYS A 80 -13.63 6.01 -8.37
N GLN A 81 -13.89 7.05 -7.58
CA GLN A 81 -14.51 8.27 -8.07
C GLN A 81 -13.62 8.98 -9.09
N LEU A 82 -12.33 9.16 -8.80
CA LEU A 82 -11.37 9.75 -9.74
C LEU A 82 -11.34 8.98 -11.06
N ARG A 83 -11.27 7.64 -11.01
CA ARG A 83 -11.29 6.80 -12.20
C ARG A 83 -12.58 7.00 -13.01
N SER A 84 -13.73 7.00 -12.35
CA SER A 84 -15.03 7.25 -12.99
C SER A 84 -15.07 8.61 -13.69
N THR A 85 -14.58 9.67 -13.02
CA THR A 85 -14.50 11.01 -13.59
C THR A 85 -13.57 11.07 -14.81
N ILE A 86 -12.42 10.39 -14.77
CA ILE A 86 -11.49 10.31 -15.91
C ILE A 86 -12.11 9.53 -17.09
N GLN A 87 -12.88 8.48 -16.81
CA GLN A 87 -13.50 7.61 -17.81
C GLN A 87 -14.85 8.14 -18.31
N SER A 88 -15.26 9.34 -17.90
CA SER A 88 -16.51 9.95 -18.36
C SER A 88 -16.44 10.33 -19.84
N GLU A 89 -17.59 10.30 -20.52
CA GLU A 89 -17.67 10.58 -21.96
C GLU A 89 -17.22 12.00 -22.33
N LYS A 90 -17.41 12.95 -21.41
CA LYS A 90 -17.04 14.36 -21.60
C LYS A 90 -15.91 14.71 -20.66
N TYR A 91 -14.79 15.12 -21.24
CA TYR A 91 -13.67 15.65 -20.46
C TYR A 91 -14.08 16.92 -19.71
N ASP A 92 -13.87 16.90 -18.39
CA ASP A 92 -14.03 18.04 -17.49
C ASP A 92 -12.80 18.14 -16.59
N GLU A 93 -11.89 19.05 -16.91
CA GLU A 93 -10.66 19.27 -16.16
C GLU A 93 -10.93 19.66 -14.71
N ALA A 94 -11.95 20.49 -14.46
CA ALA A 94 -12.28 20.96 -13.12
C ALA A 94 -12.78 19.81 -12.25
N ALA A 95 -13.61 18.92 -12.81
CA ALA A 95 -14.06 17.71 -12.14
C ALA A 95 -12.90 16.76 -11.83
N VAL A 96 -11.98 16.53 -12.79
CA VAL A 96 -10.80 15.67 -12.57
C VAL A 96 -9.90 16.24 -11.46
N ARG A 97 -9.59 17.54 -11.50
CA ARG A 97 -8.80 18.19 -10.46
C ARG A 97 -9.48 18.11 -9.09
N SER A 98 -10.80 18.27 -9.04
CA SER A 98 -11.58 18.14 -7.80
C SER A 98 -11.51 16.73 -7.23
N ALA A 99 -11.72 15.69 -8.06
CA ALA A 99 -11.61 14.30 -7.63
C ALA A 99 -10.18 13.92 -7.21
N SER A 100 -9.17 14.45 -7.90
CA SER A 100 -7.75 14.26 -7.54
C SER A 100 -7.41 14.86 -6.17
N ARG A 101 -7.88 16.07 -5.87
CA ARG A 101 -7.71 16.68 -4.53
C ARG A 101 -8.31 15.84 -3.42
N LYS A 102 -9.42 15.15 -3.66
CA LYS A 102 -10.01 14.22 -2.67
C LYS A 102 -9.09 13.04 -2.40
N VAL A 103 -8.48 12.46 -3.44
CA VAL A 103 -7.47 11.38 -3.26
C VAL A 103 -6.29 11.89 -2.43
N ALA A 104 -5.75 13.05 -2.78
CA ALA A 104 -4.61 13.64 -2.08
C ALA A 104 -4.90 13.93 -0.60
N ALA A 105 -6.09 14.41 -0.27
CA ALA A 105 -6.50 14.65 1.12
C ALA A 105 -6.48 13.35 1.96
N VAL A 106 -7.05 12.27 1.43
CA VAL A 106 -7.06 10.97 2.13
C VAL A 106 -5.66 10.38 2.25
N GLU A 107 -4.81 10.55 1.22
CA GLU A 107 -3.41 10.12 1.27
C GLU A 107 -2.59 10.88 2.32
N SER A 108 -2.84 12.19 2.46
CA SER A 108 -2.25 13.02 3.51
C SER A 108 -2.62 12.51 4.91
N ASP A 109 -3.90 12.25 5.15
CA ASP A 109 -4.37 11.68 6.42
C ASP A 109 -3.73 10.31 6.70
N LEU A 110 -3.63 9.46 5.68
CA LEU A 110 -2.98 8.15 5.79
C LEU A 110 -1.49 8.28 6.14
N ALA A 111 -0.78 9.30 5.64
CA ALA A 111 0.60 9.54 6.01
C ALA A 111 0.74 9.86 7.51
N VAL A 112 -0.17 10.67 8.05
CA VAL A 112 -0.23 10.96 9.49
C VAL A 112 -0.52 9.70 10.31
N GLU A 113 -1.46 8.87 9.88
CA GLU A 113 -1.76 7.60 10.58
C GLU A 113 -0.57 6.63 10.53
N ARG A 114 0.15 6.54 9.40
CA ARG A 114 1.38 5.74 9.31
C ARG A 114 2.44 6.23 10.28
N ALA A 115 2.63 7.54 10.42
CA ALA A 115 3.58 8.11 11.37
C ALA A 115 3.20 7.76 12.83
N LYS A 116 1.91 7.82 13.18
CA LYS A 116 1.43 7.41 14.51
C LYS A 116 1.68 5.93 14.78
N ILE A 117 1.41 5.05 13.80
CA ILE A 117 1.68 3.62 13.91
C ILE A 117 3.18 3.38 14.06
N TYR A 118 4.02 4.05 13.25
CA TYR A 118 5.47 3.95 13.33
C TYR A 118 5.99 4.33 14.71
N ALA A 119 5.49 5.42 15.30
CA ALA A 119 5.86 5.83 16.66
C ALA A 119 5.56 4.77 17.73
N LYS A 120 4.52 3.95 17.54
CA LYS A 120 4.17 2.81 18.42
C LYS A 120 5.02 1.57 18.16
N VAL A 121 5.45 1.36 16.91
CA VAL A 121 6.19 0.17 16.45
C VAL A 121 7.70 0.31 16.67
N ALA A 122 8.28 1.47 16.36
CA ALA A 122 9.72 1.70 16.40
C ALA A 122 10.39 1.36 17.74
N PRO A 123 9.77 1.64 18.92
CA PRO A 123 10.34 1.27 20.21
C PRO A 123 10.37 -0.25 20.48
N VAL A 124 9.53 -1.03 19.79
CA VAL A 124 9.49 -2.50 19.93
C VAL A 124 10.66 -3.14 19.19
N LEU A 125 11.19 -2.47 18.16
CA LEU A 125 12.25 -2.98 17.30
C LEU A 125 13.63 -2.63 17.86
N THR A 126 14.62 -3.49 17.61
CA THR A 126 16.02 -3.17 17.86
C THR A 126 16.58 -2.23 16.79
N ASP A 127 17.71 -1.59 17.10
CA ASP A 127 18.40 -0.68 16.16
C ASP A 127 18.76 -1.39 14.84
N ALA A 128 19.22 -2.64 14.94
CA ALA A 128 19.53 -3.48 13.78
C ALA A 128 18.27 -3.81 12.94
N GLN A 129 17.13 -4.06 13.58
CA GLN A 129 15.87 -4.30 12.87
C GLN A 129 15.37 -3.02 12.18
N ARG A 130 15.51 -1.85 12.82
CA ARG A 130 15.21 -0.55 12.18
C ARG A 130 16.15 -0.25 11.03
N ALA A 131 17.42 -0.65 11.10
CA ALA A 131 18.36 -0.54 9.99
C ALA A 131 17.90 -1.35 8.78
N LYS A 132 17.49 -2.61 8.98
CA LYS A 132 16.94 -3.45 7.89
C LYS A 132 15.74 -2.82 7.20
N ILE A 133 14.87 -2.12 7.95
CA ILE A 133 13.73 -1.41 7.37
C ILE A 133 14.22 -0.32 6.41
N ARG A 134 15.20 0.50 6.84
CA ARG A 134 15.80 1.55 5.98
C ARG A 134 16.45 0.97 4.72
N ASP A 135 17.11 -0.18 4.84
CA ASP A 135 17.72 -0.84 3.67
C ASP A 135 16.64 -1.29 2.66
N PHE A 136 15.49 -1.77 3.15
CA PHE A 136 14.36 -2.10 2.29
C PHE A 136 13.73 -0.87 1.63
N GLU A 137 13.66 0.26 2.33
CA GLU A 137 13.20 1.54 1.79
C GLU A 137 14.14 2.03 0.68
N ALA A 138 15.44 2.09 0.95
CA ALA A 138 16.46 2.46 -0.04
C ALA A 138 16.43 1.56 -1.29
N SER A 139 16.22 0.25 -1.09
CA SER A 139 16.08 -0.70 -2.20
C SER A 139 14.84 -0.40 -3.07
N ALA A 140 13.75 0.06 -2.46
CA ALA A 140 12.55 0.43 -3.21
C ALA A 140 12.72 1.74 -3.96
N ASP A 141 13.40 2.72 -3.36
CA ASP A 141 13.74 3.97 -4.05
C ASP A 141 14.62 3.70 -5.28
N GLN A 142 15.63 2.83 -5.15
CA GLN A 142 16.45 2.39 -6.28
C GLN A 142 15.63 1.70 -7.38
N ASN A 143 14.61 0.91 -7.02
CA ASN A 143 13.71 0.29 -8.00
C ASN A 143 12.87 1.35 -8.73
N VAL A 144 12.42 2.39 -8.02
CA VAL A 144 11.69 3.52 -8.63
C VAL A 144 12.61 4.31 -9.55
N GLU A 145 13.83 4.62 -9.12
CA GLU A 145 14.84 5.28 -9.95
C GLU A 145 15.15 4.49 -11.22
N TRP A 146 15.29 3.17 -11.09
CA TRP A 146 15.45 2.27 -12.24
C TRP A 146 14.24 2.37 -13.18
N LEU A 147 13.02 2.29 -12.65
CA LEU A 147 11.80 2.44 -13.45
C LEU A 147 11.77 3.78 -14.19
N LEU A 148 12.09 4.89 -13.52
CA LEU A 148 12.12 6.22 -14.13
C LEU A 148 13.15 6.33 -15.25
N LYS A 149 14.33 5.73 -15.08
CA LYS A 149 15.39 5.70 -16.09
C LYS A 149 15.03 4.82 -17.29
N ASN A 150 14.21 3.78 -17.09
CA ASN A 150 13.95 2.74 -18.08
C ASN A 150 12.51 2.73 -18.62
N ILE A 151 11.64 3.67 -18.23
CA ILE A 151 10.21 3.68 -18.61
C ILE A 151 9.98 3.76 -20.13
N GLY A 152 10.90 4.40 -20.87
CA GLY A 152 10.90 4.45 -22.34
C GLY A 152 11.63 3.29 -23.04
N SER A 153 12.25 2.38 -22.28
CA SER A 153 13.03 1.25 -22.81
C SER A 153 12.30 -0.09 -22.65
N HIS A 154 11.03 -0.09 -22.24
CA HIS A 154 10.27 -1.32 -22.08
C HIS A 154 9.91 -1.89 -23.47
N PRO A 155 10.36 -3.10 -23.83
CA PRO A 155 10.20 -3.66 -25.18
C PRO A 155 8.74 -3.87 -25.62
N ALA A 156 7.78 -3.72 -24.70
CA ALA A 156 6.34 -3.87 -24.97
C ALA A 156 5.67 -2.61 -25.56
N LEU A 157 6.41 -1.51 -25.74
CA LEU A 157 5.89 -0.25 -26.30
C LEU A 157 6.62 0.17 -27.60
N ASN A 158 7.54 -0.66 -28.11
CA ASN A 158 8.34 -0.40 -29.32
C ASN A 158 7.94 -1.27 -30.53
N ASP A 159 6.75 -1.89 -30.47
CA ASP A 159 6.14 -2.62 -31.60
C ASP A 159 4.98 -1.80 -32.21
#